data_AF-A0A6I7FAY6-F1
#
_entry.id   AF-A0A6I7FAY6-F1
#
_cell.length_a   1.000
_cell.length_b   1.000
_cell.length_c   1.000
_cell.angle_alpha   90.00
_cell.angle_beta   90.00
_cell.angle_gamma   90.00
#
_symmetry.space_group_name_H-M   'P 1'
#
loop_
_entity.id
_entity.type
_entity.pdbx_description
1 polymer ?
#
loop_
_entity_poly.entity_id
_entity_poly.type
_entity_poly.pdbx_seq_one_letter_code
_entity_poly.pdbx_strand_id
1 'polypeptide(L)' 'MKGTAVRQIQAALAALYYYPDKGAKNNGIDGYYGKKTANAVKRFQMVHGLSADGIYGPKTKAKLEAKLK' A
#
# COMPACT_ATOMS: atom_id res chain seq x y z
N MET A 1 -1.21 9.41 -9.10
CA MET A 1 -2.52 8.77 -9.39
C MET A 1 -3.51 9.11 -8.28
N LYS A 2 -4.81 9.25 -8.57
CA LYS A 2 -5.87 9.41 -7.55
C LYS A 2 -7.10 8.58 -7.90
N GLY A 3 -7.87 8.13 -6.91
CA GLY A 3 -9.16 7.46 -7.14
C GLY A 3 -9.47 6.30 -6.19
N THR A 4 -10.57 5.60 -6.47
CA THR A 4 -11.05 4.45 -5.68
C THR A 4 -10.06 3.31 -5.63
N ALA A 5 -9.40 3.00 -6.75
CA ALA A 5 -8.34 1.99 -6.82
C ALA A 5 -7.17 2.31 -5.85
N VAL A 6 -6.78 3.58 -5.73
CA VAL A 6 -5.73 3.97 -4.77
C VAL A 6 -6.21 3.78 -3.34
N ARG A 7 -7.47 4.11 -3.03
CA ARG A 7 -8.04 3.85 -1.70
C ARG A 7 -8.00 2.38 -1.33
N GLN A 8 -8.29 1.49 -2.29
CA GLN A 8 -8.21 0.04 -2.07
C GLN A 8 -6.77 -0.41 -1.76
N ILE A 9 -5.79 0.10 -2.50
CA ILE A 9 -4.37 -0.19 -2.22
C ILE A 9 -3.98 0.30 -0.81
N GLN A 10 -4.35 1.53 -0.47
CA GLN A 10 -4.06 2.10 0.85
C GLN A 10 -4.75 1.31 1.97
N ALA A 11 -6.01 0.90 1.78
CA ALA A 11 -6.75 0.08 2.74
C ALA A 11 -6.10 -1.30 2.94
N ALA A 12 -5.69 -1.96 1.86
CA ALA A 12 -4.97 -3.22 1.92
C ALA A 12 -3.64 -3.10 2.66
N LEU A 13 -2.84 -2.06 2.36
CA LEU A 13 -1.58 -1.81 3.06
C LEU A 13 -1.81 -1.44 4.54
N ALA A 14 -2.90 -0.75 4.85
CA ALA A 14 -3.27 -0.43 6.23
C ALA A 14 -3.66 -1.70 7.01
N ALA A 15 -4.46 -2.59 6.41
CA ALA A 15 -4.86 -3.87 6.99
C ALA A 15 -3.65 -4.79 7.28
N LEU A 16 -2.61 -4.72 6.44
CA LEU A 16 -1.34 -5.43 6.65
C LEU A 16 -0.32 -4.63 7.46
N TYR A 17 -0.74 -3.56 8.13
CA TYR A 17 0.08 -2.75 9.03
C TYR A 17 1.25 -1.98 8.37
N TYR A 18 1.30 -1.85 7.04
CA TYR A 18 2.34 -1.14 6.29
C TYR A 18 2.07 0.36 6.10
N TYR A 19 0.83 0.81 6.28
CA TYR A 19 0.45 2.21 6.08
C TYR A 19 0.74 3.07 7.34
N PRO A 20 1.30 4.29 7.20
CA PRO A 20 1.96 4.99 8.30
C PRO A 20 1.01 5.64 9.34
N ASP A 21 -0.20 6.06 8.95
CA ASP A 21 -1.02 6.97 9.77
C ASP A 21 -2.22 6.26 10.45
N LYS A 22 -1.99 5.12 11.11
CA LYS A 22 -3.07 4.29 11.71
C LYS A 22 -3.92 5.00 12.78
N GLY A 23 -3.40 6.06 13.39
CA GLY A 23 -4.15 6.87 14.38
C GLY A 23 -4.94 8.03 13.76
N ALA A 24 -4.75 8.33 12.48
CA ALA A 24 -5.48 9.39 11.80
C ALA A 24 -6.88 8.94 11.37
N LYS A 25 -7.77 9.89 11.09
CA LYS A 25 -9.06 9.59 10.46
C LYS A 25 -8.85 8.73 9.22
N ASN A 26 -9.60 7.63 9.11
CA ASN A 26 -9.50 6.64 8.04
C ASN A 26 -8.08 6.10 7.82
N ASN A 27 -7.24 5.99 8.86
CA ASN A 27 -5.83 5.57 8.76
C ASN A 27 -4.98 6.44 7.80
N GLY A 28 -5.40 7.68 7.52
CA GLY A 28 -4.74 8.55 6.52
C GLY A 28 -4.99 8.13 5.06
N ILE A 29 -5.99 7.29 4.79
CA ILE A 29 -6.43 6.90 3.46
C ILE A 29 -7.13 8.09 2.78
N ASP A 30 -6.48 8.65 1.77
CA ASP A 30 -6.94 9.85 1.05
C ASP A 30 -7.30 9.55 -0.42
N GLY A 31 -6.92 8.38 -0.94
CA GLY A 31 -7.08 8.00 -2.34
C GLY A 31 -6.06 8.65 -3.28
N TYR A 32 -4.98 9.24 -2.75
CA TYR A 32 -3.88 9.83 -3.50
C TYR A 32 -2.62 8.97 -3.40
N TYR A 33 -2.06 8.61 -4.57
CA TYR A 33 -0.81 7.85 -4.64
C TYR A 33 0.37 8.81 -4.54
N GLY A 34 0.59 9.33 -3.34
CA GLY A 34 1.70 10.20 -2.99
C GLY A 34 2.82 9.47 -2.27
N LYS A 35 3.75 10.25 -1.68
CA LYS A 35 4.92 9.74 -0.95
C LYS A 35 4.55 8.75 0.15
N LYS A 36 3.43 8.94 0.86
CA LYS A 36 2.95 8.01 1.90
C LYS A 36 2.66 6.63 1.33
N THR A 37 1.86 6.57 0.26
CA THR A 37 1.49 5.32 -0.43
C THR A 37 2.71 4.64 -1.05
N ALA A 38 3.55 5.40 -1.77
CA ALA A 38 4.77 4.85 -2.38
C ALA A 38 5.73 4.26 -1.32
N ASN A 39 5.91 4.94 -0.17
CA ASN A 39 6.72 4.42 0.92
C ASN A 39 6.11 3.16 1.56
N ALA A 40 4.80 3.11 1.73
CA ALA A 40 4.12 1.92 2.25
C ALA A 40 4.29 0.72 1.29
N VAL A 41 4.14 0.95 -0.02
CA VAL A 41 4.41 -0.08 -1.04
C VAL A 41 5.87 -0.52 -1.02
N LYS A 42 6.81 0.42 -0.91
CA LYS A 42 8.24 0.12 -0.84
C LYS A 42 8.59 -0.76 0.37
N ARG A 43 8.00 -0.47 1.54
CA ARG A 43 8.16 -1.30 2.75
C ARG A 43 7.59 -2.70 2.56
N PHE A 44 6.37 -2.80 2.03
CA PHE A 44 5.74 -4.08 1.72
C PHE A 44 6.60 -4.92 0.76
N GLN A 45 7.08 -4.31 -0.33
CA GLN A 45 7.96 -4.95 -1.30
C GLN A 45 9.23 -5.48 -0.65
N MET A 46 9.91 -4.66 0.16
CA MET A 46 11.14 -5.03 0.86
C MET A 46 10.95 -6.24 1.77
N VAL A 47 9.90 -6.24 2.61
CA VAL A 47 9.61 -7.34 3.54
C VAL A 47 9.24 -8.63 2.80
N HIS A 48 8.71 -8.52 1.59
CA HIS A 48 8.26 -9.68 0.81
C HIS A 48 9.19 -10.06 -0.35
N GLY A 49 10.42 -9.55 -0.37
CA GLY A 49 11.45 -9.94 -1.33
C GLY A 49 11.14 -9.51 -2.77
N LEU A 50 10.41 -8.41 -2.96
CA LEU A 50 10.14 -7.80 -4.26
C LEU A 50 11.11 -6.63 -4.51
N SER A 51 11.22 -6.19 -5.77
CA SER A 51 11.85 -4.90 -6.09
C SER A 51 11.15 -3.78 -5.30
N ALA A 52 11.89 -3.07 -4.46
CA ALA A 52 11.38 -2.06 -3.54
C ALA A 52 11.38 -0.65 -4.19
N ASP A 53 10.71 -0.52 -5.33
CA ASP A 53 10.60 0.70 -6.12
C ASP A 53 9.46 1.63 -5.68
N GLY A 54 8.57 1.16 -4.81
CA GLY A 54 7.39 1.91 -4.37
C GLY A 54 6.29 2.01 -5.42
N ILE A 55 6.33 1.19 -6.47
CA ILE A 55 5.34 1.14 -7.55
C ILE A 55 4.40 -0.06 -7.34
N TYR A 56 3.09 0.21 -7.39
CA TYR A 56 2.08 -0.84 -7.32
C TYR A 56 1.90 -1.54 -8.67
N GLY A 57 2.86 -2.39 -9.04
CA GLY A 57 2.81 -3.22 -10.25
C GLY A 57 2.19 -4.62 -10.03
N PRO A 58 2.10 -5.45 -11.08
CA PRO A 58 1.44 -6.76 -11.03
C PRO A 58 2.01 -7.71 -9.96
N LYS A 59 3.35 -7.73 -9.77
CA LYS A 59 3.99 -8.56 -8.74
C LYS A 59 3.61 -8.13 -7.32
N THR A 60 3.61 -6.81 -7.07
CA THR A 60 3.16 -6.23 -5.79
C THR A 60 1.70 -6.57 -5.53
N LYS A 61 0.83 -6.40 -6.55
CA LYS A 61 -0.60 -6.72 -6.47
C LYS A 61 -0.82 -8.19 -6.09
N ALA A 62 -0.23 -9.12 -6.84
CA ALA A 62 -0.39 -10.55 -6.58
C ALA A 62 0.07 -10.95 -5.17
N LYS A 63 1.21 -10.39 -4.72
CA LYS A 63 1.72 -10.66 -3.37
C LYS A 63 0.82 -10.06 -2.28
N LEU A 64 0.29 -8.86 -2.50
CA LEU A 64 -0.60 -8.19 -1.56
C LEU A 64 -1.92 -8.96 -1.40
N GLU A 65 -2.53 -9.37 -2.51
CA GLU A 65 -3.74 -10.20 -2.52
C GLU A 65 -3.52 -11.54 -1.81
N ALA A 66 -2.37 -12.19 -2.00
CA ALA A 66 -2.03 -13.42 -1.32
C ALA A 66 -1.84 -13.26 0.21
N LYS A 67 -1.61 -12.04 0.70
CA LYS A 67 -1.46 -11.74 2.14
C LYS A 67 -2.75 -11.29 2.82
N LEU A 68 -3.79 -10.98 2.04
CA LEU A 68 -5.12 -10.61 2.55
C LEU A 68 -6.09 -11.79 2.65
N LYS A 69 -5.65 -12.99 2.20
CA LYS A 69 -6.34 -14.25 2.46
C LYS A 69 -6.00 -14.75 3.85
#